data_AF-A0A847WQQ1-F1
#
_entry.id   AF-A0A847WQQ1-F1
#
_cell.length_a   1.000
_cell.length_b   1.000
_cell.length_c   1.000
_cell.angle_alpha   90.00
_cell.angle_beta   90.00
_cell.angle_gamma   90.00
#
_symmetry.space_group_name_H-M   'P 1'
#
loop_
_entity.id
_entity.type
_entity.pdbx_description
1 polymer ?
#
loop_
_entity_poly.entity_id
_entity_poly.type
_entity_poly.pdbx_seq_one_letter_code
_entity_poly.pdbx_strand_id
1 'polypeptide(L)'
;MAFGISRSELKNWQQAVLAGEIAFLTHYWLDDRFPQSTSVTKVGCANLDKLIEWGKQYQLDPAWIDMDPKYPHFDLFAPIQKEILAKEGYTDQIKRF
;
A
#
# COMPACT_ATOMS: atom_id res chain seq x y z
N MET A 1 12.26 -2.33 2.23
CA MET A 1 13.13 -1.43 1.44
C MET A 1 12.36 -1.05 0.19
N ALA A 2 12.23 0.24 -0.14
CA ALA A 2 11.40 0.70 -1.25
C ALA A 2 12.26 1.12 -2.45
N PHE A 3 12.12 0.39 -3.57
CA PHE A 3 12.87 0.64 -4.81
C PHE A 3 11.95 1.19 -5.90
N GLY A 4 12.50 2.04 -6.77
CA GLY A 4 11.73 2.62 -7.88
C GLY A 4 10.83 3.79 -7.50
N ILE A 5 10.93 4.30 -6.26
CA ILE A 5 10.28 5.54 -5.80
C ILE A 5 11.31 6.59 -5.39
N SER A 6 10.96 7.85 -5.55
CA SER A 6 11.74 8.99 -5.08
C SER A 6 11.55 9.24 -3.58
N ARG A 7 12.50 9.96 -2.98
CA ARG A 7 12.39 10.42 -1.59
C ARG A 7 11.15 11.29 -1.35
N SER A 8 10.76 12.08 -2.35
CA SER A 8 9.58 12.95 -2.29
C SER A 8 8.29 12.14 -2.27
N GLU A 9 8.18 11.10 -3.12
CA GLU A 9 7.02 10.18 -3.10
C GLU A 9 6.87 9.50 -1.74
N LEU A 10 7.97 8.96 -1.19
CA LEU A 10 7.95 8.36 0.15
C LEU A 10 7.54 9.36 1.24
N LYS A 11 8.09 10.58 1.22
CA LYS A 11 7.78 11.60 2.20
C LYS A 11 6.31 12.04 2.12
N ASN A 12 5.79 12.22 0.91
CA ASN A 12 4.38 12.58 0.70
C ASN A 12 3.46 11.49 1.25
N TRP A 13 3.76 10.22 0.97
CA TRP A 13 3.03 9.10 1.55
C TRP A 13 3.07 9.14 3.09
N GLN A 14 4.25 9.28 3.70
CA GLN A 14 4.38 9.38 5.15
C GLN A 14 3.57 10.54 5.76
N GLN A 15 3.55 11.70 5.11
CA GLN A 15 2.75 12.84 5.58
C GLN A 15 1.25 12.57 5.48
N ALA A 16 0.77 11.99 4.38
CA ALA A 16 -0.63 11.62 4.21
C ALA A 16 -1.08 10.57 5.24
N VAL A 17 -0.25 9.55 5.49
CA VAL A 17 -0.50 8.54 6.55
C VAL A 17 -0.65 9.23 7.90
N LEU A 18 0.28 10.10 8.28
CA LEU A 18 0.24 10.82 9.56
C LEU A 18 -0.94 11.79 9.68
N ALA A 19 -1.43 12.31 8.55
CA ALA A 19 -2.64 13.13 8.50
C ALA A 19 -3.94 12.32 8.68
N GLY A 20 -3.86 10.98 8.77
CA GLY A 20 -5.03 10.11 8.87
C GLY A 20 -5.75 9.92 7.53
N GLU A 21 -5.05 10.13 6.41
CA GLU A 21 -5.53 9.83 5.06
C GLU A 21 -5.19 8.38 4.70
N ILE A 22 -5.99 7.78 3.81
CA ILE A 22 -5.64 6.49 3.20
C ILE A 22 -4.65 6.78 2.09
N ALA A 23 -3.40 6.41 2.28
CA ALA A 23 -2.31 6.76 1.38
C ALA A 23 -1.71 5.51 0.73
N PHE A 24 -1.52 5.57 -0.59
CA PHE A 24 -0.99 4.46 -1.40
C PHE A 24 0.45 4.74 -1.83
N LEU A 25 1.32 3.74 -1.70
CA LEU A 25 2.69 3.79 -2.18
C LEU A 25 3.10 2.45 -2.79
N THR A 26 3.21 2.40 -4.12
CA THR A 26 3.73 1.22 -4.82
C THR A 26 5.22 1.36 -5.05
N HIS A 27 5.96 0.29 -4.78
CA HIS A 27 7.39 0.21 -5.07
C HIS A 27 7.76 -1.21 -5.54
N TYR A 28 8.92 -1.34 -6.19
CA TYR A 28 9.39 -2.65 -6.62
C TYR A 28 9.69 -3.53 -5.42
N TRP A 29 9.27 -4.79 -5.52
CA TRP A 29 9.47 -5.83 -4.54
C TRP A 29 9.91 -7.08 -5.28
N LEU A 30 11.06 -7.64 -4.89
CA LEU A 30 11.58 -8.88 -5.43
C LEU A 30 11.78 -9.83 -4.25
N ASP A 31 11.02 -10.90 -4.24
CA ASP A 31 11.10 -11.96 -3.23
C ASP A 31 10.89 -13.29 -3.94
N ASP A 32 11.83 -14.22 -3.75
CA ASP A 32 11.83 -15.52 -4.41
C ASP A 32 10.58 -16.37 -4.05
N ARG A 33 9.91 -16.04 -2.94
CA ARG A 33 8.64 -16.67 -2.54
C ARG A 33 7.45 -16.22 -3.40
N PHE A 34 7.56 -15.08 -4.08
CA PHE A 34 6.51 -14.48 -4.90
C PHE A 34 7.03 -14.14 -6.31
N PRO A 35 7.40 -15.14 -7.13
CA PRO A 35 8.05 -14.93 -8.43
C PRO A 35 7.17 -14.19 -9.45
N GLN A 36 5.87 -14.10 -9.21
CA GLN A 36 4.92 -13.40 -10.07
C GLN A 36 4.63 -11.95 -9.62
N SER A 37 5.10 -11.53 -8.44
CA SER A 37 4.92 -10.17 -7.93
C SER A 37 6.22 -9.39 -8.07
N THR A 38 6.21 -8.39 -8.93
CA THR A 38 7.33 -7.45 -9.16
C THR A 38 7.25 -6.22 -8.27
N SER A 39 6.12 -6.01 -7.60
CA SER A 39 5.84 -4.83 -6.80
C SER A 39 4.95 -5.13 -5.61
N VAL A 40 4.98 -4.21 -4.65
CA VAL A 40 4.10 -4.20 -3.48
C VAL A 40 3.50 -2.81 -3.34
N THR A 41 2.23 -2.74 -2.96
CA THR A 41 1.57 -1.47 -2.64
C THR A 41 1.31 -1.40 -1.15
N LYS A 42 1.88 -0.37 -0.52
CA LYS A 42 1.64 0.00 0.86
C LYS A 42 0.43 0.91 0.95
N VAL A 43 -0.60 0.49 1.67
CA VAL A 43 -1.78 1.32 1.97
C VAL A 43 -1.77 1.67 3.45
N GLY A 44 -1.36 2.90 3.77
CA GLY A 44 -1.15 3.33 5.15
C GLY A 44 -2.15 4.37 5.62
N CYS A 45 -2.42 4.38 6.93
CA CYS A 45 -3.19 5.44 7.58
C CYS A 45 -2.97 5.40 9.10
N ALA A 46 -2.61 6.52 9.73
CA ALA A 46 -2.40 6.58 11.18
C ALA A 46 -3.70 6.37 11.99
N ASN A 47 -4.87 6.54 11.36
CA ASN A 47 -6.15 6.16 11.96
C ASN A 47 -6.45 4.69 11.62
N LEU A 48 -6.19 3.79 12.58
CA LEU A 48 -6.37 2.35 12.41
C LEU A 48 -7.83 1.96 12.12
N ASP A 49 -8.80 2.58 12.79
CA ASP A 49 -10.21 2.27 12.55
C ASP A 49 -10.59 2.58 11.10
N LYS A 50 -10.14 3.74 10.60
CA LYS A 50 -10.33 4.12 9.20
C LYS A 50 -9.63 3.17 8.22
N LEU A 51 -8.40 2.74 8.55
CA LEU A 51 -7.66 1.76 7.74
C LEU A 51 -8.39 0.41 7.67
N ILE A 52 -8.91 -0.06 8.81
CA ILE A 52 -9.69 -1.29 8.92
C ILE A 52 -11.00 -1.18 8.14
N GLU A 53 -11.73 -0.08 8.29
CA GLU A 53 -12.97 0.18 7.55
C GLU A 53 -12.73 0.21 6.04
N TRP A 54 -11.68 0.87 5.59
CA TRP A 54 -11.26 0.85 4.19
C TRP A 54 -10.91 -0.58 3.74
N GLY A 55 -10.11 -1.32 4.50
CA GLY A 55 -9.71 -2.69 4.17
C GLY A 55 -10.89 -3.66 4.04
N LYS A 56 -11.92 -3.50 4.87
CA LYS A 56 -13.15 -4.31 4.80
C LYS A 56 -13.89 -4.19 3.46
N GLN A 57 -13.81 -3.04 2.79
CA GLN A 57 -14.40 -2.84 1.46
C GLN A 57 -13.81 -3.79 0.41
N TYR A 58 -12.57 -4.23 0.65
CA TYR A 58 -11.81 -5.14 -0.21
C TYR A 58 -11.61 -6.52 0.43
N GLN A 59 -12.33 -6.83 1.52
CA GLN A 59 -12.22 -8.10 2.25
C GLN A 59 -10.81 -8.38 2.79
N LEU A 60 -10.05 -7.32 3.10
CA LEU A 60 -8.75 -7.44 3.77
C LEU A 60 -8.96 -7.75 5.25
N ASP A 61 -8.20 -8.71 5.77
CA ASP A 61 -8.21 -9.04 7.18
C ASP A 61 -7.42 -7.97 7.96
N PRO A 62 -8.00 -7.33 8.98
CA PRO A 62 -7.27 -6.40 9.87
C PRO A 62 -5.98 -6.97 10.46
N ALA A 63 -5.88 -8.29 10.62
CA ALA A 63 -4.67 -8.96 11.10
C ALA A 63 -3.49 -8.85 10.11
N TRP A 64 -3.73 -8.45 8.86
CA TRP A 64 -2.69 -8.22 7.85
C TRP A 64 -2.10 -6.81 7.89
N ILE A 65 -2.59 -5.93 8.79
CA ILE A 65 -2.00 -4.62 9.00
C ILE A 65 -0.63 -4.81 9.65
N ASP A 66 0.42 -4.30 9.00
CA ASP A 66 1.71 -4.09 9.63
C ASP A 66 1.56 -2.94 10.63
N MET A 67 1.73 -3.26 11.92
CA MET A 67 1.56 -2.35 13.05
C MET A 67 2.81 -1.51 13.28
N ASP A 68 3.32 -0.88 12.21
CA ASP A 68 4.42 0.08 12.32
C ASP A 68 4.02 1.22 13.28
N PRO A 69 4.88 1.60 14.24
CA PRO A 69 4.54 2.60 15.26
C PRO A 69 4.11 3.96 14.73
N LYS A 70 4.49 4.31 13.49
CA LYS A 70 4.20 5.61 12.88
C LYS A 70 3.35 5.49 11.63
N TYR A 71 3.51 4.40 10.89
CA TYR A 71 2.91 4.23 9.58
C TYR A 71 2.21 2.88 9.44
N PRO A 72 1.17 2.59 10.25
CA PRO A 72 0.47 1.33 10.12
C PRO A 72 -0.15 1.22 8.71
N HIS A 73 0.03 0.06 8.08
CA HIS A 73 -0.30 -0.11 6.66
C HIS A 73 -0.57 -1.57 6.27
N PHE A 74 -1.32 -1.76 5.19
CA PHE A 74 -1.41 -3.04 4.49
C PHE A 74 -0.31 -3.14 3.43
N ASP A 75 0.22 -4.35 3.24
CA ASP A 75 1.04 -4.72 2.10
C ASP A 75 0.21 -5.54 1.10
N LEU A 76 -0.05 -4.96 -0.07
CA LEU A 76 -0.83 -5.59 -1.13
C LEU A 76 0.08 -6.11 -2.24
N PHE A 77 -0.15 -7.37 -2.62
CA PHE A 77 0.56 -8.05 -3.70
C PHE A 77 -0.40 -8.45 -4.82
N ALA A 78 0.12 -8.74 -6.01
CA ALA A 78 -0.71 -9.26 -7.09
C ALA A 78 -1.34 -10.63 -6.68
N PRO A 79 -2.60 -10.91 -7.06
CA PRO A 79 -3.46 -10.12 -7.96
C PRO A 79 -4.25 -9.00 -7.27
N ILE A 80 -4.52 -9.09 -5.96
CA ILE A 80 -5.42 -8.18 -5.23
C ILE A 80 -4.95 -6.72 -5.29
N GLN A 81 -3.63 -6.49 -5.29
CA GLN A 81 -3.01 -5.18 -5.51
C GLN A 81 -3.54 -4.49 -6.78
N LYS A 82 -3.53 -5.19 -7.91
CA LYS A 82 -3.94 -4.61 -9.21
C LYS A 82 -5.42 -4.27 -9.21
N GLU A 83 -6.25 -5.13 -8.61
CA GLU A 83 -7.69 -4.91 -8.51
C GLU A 83 -8.01 -3.67 -7.65
N ILE A 84 -7.34 -3.54 -6.49
CA ILE A 84 -7.53 -2.40 -5.58
C ILE A 84 -7.04 -1.12 -6.25
N LEU A 85 -5.81 -1.10 -6.80
CA LEU A 85 -5.28 0.07 -7.50
C LEU A 85 -6.19 0.51 -8.65
N ALA A 86 -6.80 -0.43 -9.38
CA ALA A 86 -7.70 -0.11 -10.48
C ALA A 86 -9.01 0.52 -9.99
N LYS A 87 -9.57 -0.01 -8.88
CA LYS A 87 -10.78 0.54 -8.25
C LYS A 87 -10.55 1.94 -7.64
N GLU A 88 -9.36 2.18 -7.11
CA GLU A 88 -8.95 3.46 -6.51
C GLU A 88 -8.42 4.47 -7.53
N GLY A 89 -8.40 4.12 -8.83
CA GLY A 89 -7.98 5.03 -9.91
C GLY A 89 -6.47 5.19 -10.09
N TYR A 90 -5.64 4.37 -9.44
CA TYR A 90 -4.18 4.40 -9.55
C TYR A 90 -3.65 3.62 -10.76
N THR A 91 -4.26 3.82 -11.94
CA THR A 91 -3.87 3.12 -13.18
C THR A 91 -2.42 3.35 -13.58
N ASP A 92 -1.84 4.51 -13.23
CA ASP A 92 -0.45 4.82 -13.54
C ASP A 92 0.53 3.97 -12.72
N GLN A 93 0.18 3.64 -11.48
CA GLN A 93 1.00 2.74 -10.65
C GLN A 93 1.00 1.32 -11.22
N ILE A 94 -0.16 0.86 -11.74
CA ILE A 94 -0.29 -0.43 -12.42
C ILE A 94 0.53 -0.49 -13.72
N LYS A 95 0.65 0.62 -14.46
CA LYS A 95 1.44 0.66 -15.69
C LYS A 95 2.94 0.74 -15.42
N ARG A 96 3.35 1.38 -14.33
CA ARG A 96 4.75 1.61 -13.96
C ARG A 96 5.41 0.40 -13.30
N PHE A 97 4.66 -0.42 -12.57
CA PHE A 97 5.16 -1.49 -11.71
C PHE A 97 4.53 -2.86 -12.04
#